data_AF-A0A3M1B5X7-F1
#
_entry.id   AF-A0A3M1B5X7-F1
#
_cell.length_a   1.000
_cell.length_b   1.000
_cell.length_c   1.000
_cell.angle_alpha   90.00
_cell.angle_beta   90.00
_cell.angle_gamma   90.00
#
_symmetry.space_group_name_H-M   'P 1'
#
loop_
_entity.id
_entity.type
_entity.pdbx_description
1 polymer ?
#
loop_
_entity_poly.entity_id
_entity_poly.type
_entity_poly.pdbx_seq_one_letter_code
_entity_poly.pdbx_strand_id
1 'polypeptide(L)'
;GEVSDSDPQEVGVVPRLVEPLGEGAERLARVANGFIQQARERLADLETANGVLLRGFGKFLPFPSFEERFLLKAAAIAVYPMYRGIARLLGMEVLEVGEDLSSQLEVFGKNFEDYDFFYWHVKKTDSFGEDGNFAEKVRWIERVSGILPQILERGPEVFAITGDHSTPALYRAHSWHPVPFLLHSKHCRHHRVASFTERQCAMGDLGRLRACEVMPLLLANAGKLKKFGA
;
A
#
# COMPACT_ATOMS: atom_id res chain seq x y z
N GLY A 1 -19.04 -14.52 4.74
CA GLY A 1 -19.97 -15.01 3.73
C GLY A 1 -20.10 -13.93 2.69
N GLU A 2 -20.37 -14.30 1.45
CA GLU A 2 -20.60 -13.36 0.37
C GLU A 2 -21.97 -12.69 0.58
N VAL A 3 -21.98 -11.37 0.79
CA VAL A 3 -23.19 -10.56 0.95
C VAL A 3 -23.07 -9.29 0.09
N SER A 4 -24.19 -8.69 -0.28
CA SER A 4 -24.19 -7.40 -0.99
C SER A 4 -23.86 -6.22 -0.07
N ASP A 5 -23.46 -5.10 -0.66
CA ASP A 5 -23.29 -3.85 0.07
C ASP A 5 -24.64 -3.15 0.30
N SER A 6 -24.78 -2.44 1.41
CA SER A 6 -25.94 -1.56 1.65
C SER A 6 -25.76 -0.19 1.00
N ASP A 7 -24.52 0.20 0.71
CA ASP A 7 -24.15 1.47 0.08
C ASP A 7 -24.51 1.45 -1.43
N PRO A 8 -25.43 2.30 -1.92
CA PRO A 8 -25.73 2.39 -3.35
C PRO A 8 -24.63 3.11 -4.14
N GLN A 9 -23.66 3.74 -3.48
CA GLN A 9 -22.58 4.55 -4.06
C GLN A 9 -23.05 5.76 -4.87
N GLU A 10 -24.33 6.12 -4.75
CA GLU A 10 -24.98 7.22 -5.46
C GLU A 10 -25.78 8.09 -4.48
N VAL A 11 -25.59 9.41 -4.58
CA VAL A 11 -26.33 10.39 -3.76
C VAL A 11 -27.79 10.42 -4.18
N GLY A 12 -28.70 10.48 -3.22
CA GLY A 12 -30.15 10.50 -3.47
C GLY A 12 -30.78 9.12 -3.65
N VAL A 13 -29.98 8.05 -3.63
CA VAL A 13 -30.45 6.67 -3.66
C VAL A 13 -30.58 6.12 -2.24
N VAL A 14 -31.70 5.46 -1.96
CA VAL A 14 -31.97 4.86 -0.65
C VAL A 14 -30.99 3.71 -0.38
N PRO A 15 -30.48 3.55 0.85
CA PRO A 15 -29.64 2.41 1.22
C PRO A 15 -30.33 1.08 0.91
N ARG A 16 -29.57 0.13 0.37
CA ARG A 16 -30.08 -1.21 0.03
C ARG A 16 -30.09 -2.12 1.25
N LEU A 17 -30.93 -3.14 1.22
CA LEU A 17 -30.80 -4.25 2.16
C LEU A 17 -29.56 -5.07 1.81
N VAL A 18 -28.84 -5.52 2.84
CA VAL A 18 -27.75 -6.48 2.67
C VAL A 18 -28.37 -7.84 2.38
N GLU A 19 -28.05 -8.39 1.22
CA GLU A 19 -28.59 -9.66 0.72
C GLU A 19 -27.51 -10.75 0.79
N PRO A 20 -27.85 -11.99 1.16
CA PRO A 20 -26.93 -13.11 1.04
C PRO A 20 -26.68 -13.44 -0.43
N LEU A 21 -25.41 -13.52 -0.83
CA LEU A 21 -24.99 -13.84 -2.20
C LEU A 21 -24.41 -15.25 -2.33
N GLY A 22 -24.08 -15.91 -1.22
CA GLY A 22 -23.51 -17.25 -1.21
C GLY A 22 -24.01 -18.11 -0.04
N GLU A 23 -23.66 -19.40 -0.09
CA GLU A 23 -24.07 -20.38 0.91
C GLU A 23 -23.59 -19.99 2.32
N GLY A 24 -24.50 -20.01 3.30
CA GLY A 24 -24.21 -19.66 4.69
C GLY A 24 -24.07 -18.16 4.97
N ALA A 25 -24.40 -17.28 4.02
CA ALA A 25 -24.34 -15.84 4.18
C ALA A 25 -25.57 -15.23 4.88
N GLU A 26 -26.66 -15.99 5.08
CA GLU A 26 -27.94 -15.52 5.62
C GLU A 26 -27.79 -14.95 7.03
N ARG A 27 -26.94 -15.57 7.84
CA ARG A 27 -26.65 -15.08 9.19
C ARG A 27 -25.95 -13.73 9.15
N LEU A 28 -24.98 -13.54 8.24
CA LEU A 28 -24.26 -12.27 8.11
C LEU A 28 -25.19 -11.17 7.61
N ALA A 29 -25.99 -11.45 6.56
CA ALA A 29 -26.98 -10.50 6.04
C ALA A 29 -27.97 -10.07 7.12
N ARG A 30 -28.49 -11.01 7.92
CA ARG A 30 -29.40 -10.70 9.04
C ARG A 30 -28.74 -9.82 10.09
N VAL A 31 -27.51 -10.13 10.49
CA VAL A 31 -26.77 -9.33 11.48
C VAL A 31 -26.47 -7.94 10.94
N ALA A 32 -26.03 -7.82 9.68
CA ALA A 32 -25.72 -6.55 9.05
C ALA A 32 -26.96 -5.64 8.94
N ASN A 33 -28.09 -6.16 8.45
CA ASN A 33 -29.34 -5.40 8.40
C ASN A 33 -29.84 -5.01 9.80
N GLY A 34 -29.74 -5.93 10.77
CA GLY A 34 -30.08 -5.62 12.16
C GLY A 34 -29.20 -4.54 12.77
N PHE A 35 -27.91 -4.49 12.43
CA PHE A 35 -26.99 -3.43 12.85
C PHE A 35 -27.36 -2.08 12.20
N ILE A 36 -27.62 -2.06 10.89
CA ILE A 36 -28.03 -0.84 10.17
C ILE A 36 -29.32 -0.27 10.76
N GLN A 37 -30.31 -1.13 11.03
CA GLN A 37 -31.57 -0.73 11.65
C GLN A 37 -31.33 -0.11 13.04
N GLN A 38 -30.60 -0.81 13.92
CA GLN A 38 -30.30 -0.30 15.26
C GLN A 38 -29.52 1.02 15.21
N ALA A 39 -28.54 1.16 14.31
CA ALA A 39 -27.81 2.40 14.14
C ALA A 39 -28.74 3.55 13.72
N ARG A 40 -29.66 3.31 12.78
CA ARG A 40 -30.64 4.30 12.35
C ARG A 40 -31.59 4.71 13.49
N GLU A 41 -32.05 3.76 14.29
CA GLU A 41 -32.91 4.05 15.46
C GLU A 41 -32.17 4.90 16.50
N ARG A 42 -30.88 4.61 16.75
CA ARG A 42 -30.06 5.35 17.73
C ARG A 42 -29.63 6.74 17.26
N LEU A 43 -29.56 6.94 15.95
CA LEU A 43 -29.17 8.20 15.34
C LEU A 43 -30.38 9.01 14.82
N ALA A 44 -31.61 8.58 15.13
CA ALA A 44 -32.84 9.15 14.58
C ALA A 44 -33.04 10.64 14.91
N ASP A 45 -32.50 11.10 16.05
CA ASP A 45 -32.60 12.49 16.50
C ASP A 45 -31.64 13.45 15.76
N LEU A 46 -30.72 12.92 14.96
CA LEU A 46 -29.79 13.73 14.17
C LEU A 46 -30.41 14.14 12.83
N GLU A 47 -30.29 15.41 12.49
CA GLU A 47 -30.74 15.95 11.19
C GLU A 47 -29.86 15.47 10.02
N THR A 48 -28.57 15.25 10.28
CA THR A 48 -27.58 14.75 9.31
C THR A 48 -26.75 13.63 9.91
N ALA A 49 -26.19 12.76 9.07
CA ALA A 49 -25.44 11.58 9.50
C ALA A 49 -26.24 10.65 10.45
N ASN A 50 -27.52 10.45 10.14
CA ASN A 50 -28.48 9.67 10.93
C ASN A 50 -28.58 8.18 10.54
N GLY A 51 -27.54 7.66 9.89
CA GLY A 51 -27.51 6.29 9.39
C GLY A 51 -26.10 5.86 9.03
N VAL A 52 -25.96 4.56 8.79
CA VAL A 52 -24.70 3.93 8.40
C VAL A 52 -24.87 3.18 7.09
N LEU A 53 -23.85 3.22 6.25
CA LEU A 53 -23.73 2.42 5.04
C LEU A 53 -22.60 1.42 5.23
N LEU A 54 -22.87 0.15 4.96
CA LEU A 54 -21.90 -0.93 5.03
C LEU A 54 -21.50 -1.34 3.62
N ARG A 55 -20.19 -1.47 3.41
CA ARG A 55 -19.61 -1.91 2.14
C ARG A 55 -18.34 -2.72 2.35
N GLY A 56 -17.99 -3.54 1.37
CA GLY A 56 -16.70 -4.23 1.33
C GLY A 56 -16.59 -5.31 2.41
N PHE A 57 -17.62 -6.14 2.55
CA PHE A 57 -17.62 -7.25 3.51
C PHE A 57 -16.47 -8.22 3.23
N GLY A 58 -15.46 -8.20 4.09
CA GLY A 58 -14.30 -9.09 4.04
C GLY A 58 -14.30 -10.07 5.21
N LYS A 59 -13.96 -11.33 4.95
CA LYS A 59 -13.57 -12.27 6.01
C LYS A 59 -12.08 -12.14 6.21
N PHE A 60 -11.66 -11.86 7.45
CA PHE A 60 -10.25 -11.93 7.79
C PHE A 60 -9.76 -13.37 7.66
N LEU A 61 -8.77 -13.57 6.80
CA LEU A 61 -8.01 -14.81 6.67
C LEU A 61 -6.57 -14.47 7.02
N PRO A 62 -5.97 -15.09 8.05
CA PRO A 62 -4.59 -14.79 8.41
C PRO A 62 -3.68 -15.23 7.28
N PHE A 63 -2.80 -14.32 6.86
CA PHE A 63 -1.68 -14.65 5.98
C PHE A 63 -0.48 -15.03 6.84
N PRO A 64 0.45 -15.87 6.34
CA PRO A 64 1.75 -16.00 6.96
C PRO A 64 2.38 -14.62 7.14
N SER A 65 3.01 -14.39 8.28
CA SER A 65 3.73 -13.14 8.53
C SER A 65 4.87 -12.98 7.53
N PHE A 66 5.38 -11.75 7.42
CA PHE A 66 6.53 -11.45 6.58
C PHE A 66 7.75 -12.25 7.02
N GLU A 67 7.95 -12.38 8.33
CA GLU A 67 9.00 -13.19 8.93
C GLU A 67 8.81 -14.69 8.63
N GLU A 68 7.60 -15.23 8.78
CA GLU A 68 7.32 -16.64 8.45
C GLU A 68 7.56 -16.94 6.97
N ARG A 69 7.20 -16.01 6.08
CA ARG A 69 7.27 -16.19 4.64
C ARG A 69 8.67 -15.98 4.07
N PHE A 70 9.40 -14.98 4.56
CA PHE A 70 10.66 -14.54 3.97
C PHE A 70 11.86 -14.72 4.89
N LEU A 71 11.65 -15.10 6.16
CA LEU A 71 12.69 -15.26 7.18
C LEU A 71 13.48 -13.96 7.42
N LEU A 72 12.77 -12.83 7.40
CA LEU A 72 13.33 -11.49 7.60
C LEU A 72 12.54 -10.76 8.69
N LYS A 73 13.27 -10.13 9.62
CA LYS A 73 12.68 -9.19 10.57
C LYS A 73 12.41 -7.87 9.85
N ALA A 74 11.14 -7.48 9.75
CA ALA A 74 10.72 -6.35 8.94
C ALA A 74 10.11 -5.20 9.76
N ALA A 75 10.46 -3.98 9.39
CA ALA A 75 9.86 -2.75 9.90
C ALA A 75 9.11 -2.00 8.79
N ALA A 76 8.06 -1.28 9.17
CA ALA A 76 7.28 -0.42 8.29
C ALA A 76 7.36 1.04 8.75
N ILE A 77 7.75 1.91 7.83
CA ILE A 77 7.70 3.37 7.94
C ILE A 77 6.50 3.82 7.12
N ALA A 78 5.37 4.03 7.78
CA ALA A 78 4.12 4.42 7.14
C ALA A 78 3.33 5.37 8.03
N VAL A 79 2.81 6.45 7.43
CA VAL A 79 1.95 7.43 8.11
C VAL A 79 0.48 7.08 7.92
N TYR A 80 0.07 6.69 6.71
CA TYR A 80 -1.34 6.48 6.39
C TYR A 80 -1.91 5.25 7.11
N PRO A 81 -3.05 5.37 7.82
CA PRO A 81 -3.57 4.30 8.69
C PRO A 81 -3.77 2.95 8.01
N MET A 82 -4.19 2.94 6.74
CA MET A 82 -4.41 1.69 5.99
C MET A 82 -3.12 0.89 5.83
N TYR A 83 -2.01 1.52 5.43
CA TYR A 83 -0.73 0.81 5.25
C TYR A 83 -0.10 0.43 6.59
N ARG A 84 -0.31 1.21 7.66
CA ARG A 84 0.01 0.79 9.03
C ARG A 84 -0.76 -0.47 9.42
N GLY A 85 -2.04 -0.55 9.07
CA GLY A 85 -2.88 -1.74 9.27
C GLY A 85 -2.37 -2.96 8.52
N ILE A 86 -2.10 -2.82 7.22
CA ILE A 86 -1.58 -3.91 6.37
C ILE A 86 -0.23 -4.41 6.89
N ALA A 87 0.69 -3.51 7.25
CA ALA A 87 1.99 -3.89 7.82
C ALA A 87 1.85 -4.73 9.09
N ARG A 88 0.96 -4.34 10.02
CA ARG A 88 0.66 -5.13 11.23
C ARG A 88 0.04 -6.49 10.91
N LEU A 89 -0.88 -6.53 9.95
CA LEU A 89 -1.50 -7.79 9.51
C LEU A 89 -0.47 -8.77 8.92
N LEU A 90 0.60 -8.25 8.33
CA LEU A 90 1.73 -9.03 7.82
C LEU A 90 2.84 -9.23 8.87
N GLY A 91 2.63 -8.85 10.13
CA GLY A 91 3.61 -9.04 11.20
C GLY A 91 4.88 -8.19 11.10
N MET A 92 4.83 -7.05 10.40
CA MET A 92 5.92 -6.06 10.43
C MET A 92 5.79 -5.18 11.67
N GLU A 93 6.92 -4.76 12.24
CA GLU A 93 6.93 -3.72 13.27
C GLU A 93 6.61 -2.37 12.64
N VAL A 94 5.53 -1.71 13.07
CA VAL A 94 5.15 -0.40 12.54
C VAL A 94 5.79 0.68 13.40
N LEU A 95 6.83 1.31 12.87
CA LEU A 95 7.57 2.34 13.57
C LEU A 95 6.71 3.60 13.74
N GLU A 96 6.82 4.23 14.90
CA GLU A 96 6.19 5.52 15.18
C GLU A 96 7.01 6.64 14.51
N VAL A 97 6.38 7.35 13.59
CA VAL A 97 7.01 8.38 12.76
C VAL A 97 6.11 9.61 12.63
N GLY A 98 6.71 10.78 12.42
CA GLY A 98 5.98 11.99 12.07
C GLY A 98 5.49 12.00 10.62
N GLU A 99 4.64 12.98 10.28
CA GLU A 99 4.11 13.11 8.91
C GLU A 99 5.16 13.57 7.88
N ASP A 100 6.23 14.21 8.33
CA ASP A 100 7.30 14.75 7.49
C ASP A 100 8.39 13.70 7.18
N LEU A 101 9.05 13.86 6.03
CA LEU A 101 10.10 12.93 5.61
C LEU A 101 11.35 12.98 6.51
N SER A 102 11.65 14.12 7.15
CA SER A 102 12.82 14.25 8.04
C SER A 102 12.68 13.40 9.30
N SER A 103 11.51 13.40 9.96
CA SER A 103 11.27 12.54 11.12
C SER A 103 11.27 11.07 10.73
N GLN A 104 10.73 10.72 9.56
CA GLN A 104 10.79 9.35 9.03
C GLN A 104 12.24 8.88 8.78
N LEU A 105 13.09 9.75 8.21
CA LEU A 105 14.53 9.49 8.04
C LEU A 105 15.27 9.32 9.36
N GLU A 106 14.96 10.13 10.36
CA GLU A 106 15.57 10.00 11.69
C GLU A 106 15.24 8.65 12.30
N VAL A 107 13.97 8.23 12.23
CA VAL A 107 13.52 6.93 12.73
C VAL A 107 14.14 5.78 11.92
N PHE A 108 14.21 5.90 10.59
CA PHE A 108 14.93 4.94 9.74
C PHE A 108 16.37 4.78 10.20
N GLY A 109 17.11 5.88 10.35
CA GLY A 109 18.51 5.85 10.74
C GLY A 109 18.75 5.28 12.14
N LYS A 110 17.84 5.51 13.10
CA LYS A 110 17.93 4.97 14.46
C LYS A 110 17.72 3.46 14.53
N ASN A 111 16.93 2.91 13.61
CA ASN A 111 16.51 1.50 13.63
C ASN A 111 17.22 0.65 12.56
N PHE A 112 18.07 1.25 11.71
CA PHE A 112 18.60 0.60 10.51
C PHE A 112 19.25 -0.77 10.77
N GLU A 113 20.00 -0.89 11.86
CA GLU A 113 20.71 -2.12 12.24
C GLU A 113 19.81 -3.17 12.91
N ASP A 114 18.58 -2.81 13.30
CA ASP A 114 17.69 -3.68 14.07
C ASP A 114 16.77 -4.55 13.19
N TYR A 115 16.75 -4.33 11.87
CA TYR A 115 15.83 -4.98 10.93
C TYR A 115 16.52 -5.39 9.63
N ASP A 116 16.06 -6.48 9.01
CA ASP A 116 16.55 -6.96 7.73
C ASP A 116 15.85 -6.30 6.53
N PHE A 117 14.66 -5.74 6.75
CA PHE A 117 13.82 -5.19 5.69
C PHE A 117 13.02 -3.98 6.18
N PHE A 118 12.99 -2.92 5.36
CA PHE A 118 12.18 -1.73 5.59
C PHE A 118 11.16 -1.56 4.46
N TYR A 119 9.88 -1.51 4.84
CA TYR A 119 8.80 -1.03 3.96
C TYR A 119 8.55 0.45 4.23
N TRP A 120 8.86 1.34 3.29
CA TRP A 120 8.61 2.77 3.42
C TRP A 120 7.50 3.23 2.48
N HIS A 121 6.40 3.73 3.03
CA HIS A 121 5.25 4.22 2.27
C HIS A 121 5.12 5.74 2.30
N VAL A 122 4.93 6.35 1.12
CA VAL A 122 4.68 7.79 0.96
C VAL A 122 3.32 8.00 0.30
N LYS A 123 2.31 8.46 1.07
CA LYS A 123 0.92 8.61 0.60
C LYS A 123 0.66 9.85 -0.24
N LYS A 124 1.33 10.97 0.04
CA LYS A 124 0.89 12.27 -0.45
C LYS A 124 1.02 12.46 -1.97
N THR A 125 1.88 11.70 -2.63
CA THR A 125 1.99 11.65 -4.11
C THR A 125 0.70 11.15 -4.76
N ASP A 126 0.01 10.21 -4.13
CA ASP A 126 -1.28 9.71 -4.58
C ASP A 126 -2.41 10.70 -4.29
N SER A 127 -2.48 11.26 -3.06
CA SER A 127 -3.49 12.26 -2.70
C SER A 127 -3.51 13.45 -3.65
N PHE A 128 -2.35 14.00 -4.00
CA PHE A 128 -2.29 15.09 -4.98
C PHE A 128 -2.60 14.64 -6.42
N GLY A 129 -2.44 13.35 -6.72
CA GLY A 129 -2.93 12.75 -7.96
C GLY A 129 -4.46 12.74 -8.02
N GLU A 130 -5.14 12.27 -6.97
CA GLU A 130 -6.61 12.26 -6.87
C GLU A 130 -7.18 13.69 -6.89
N ASP A 131 -6.52 14.64 -6.21
CA ASP A 131 -6.93 16.05 -6.21
C ASP A 131 -6.77 16.71 -7.58
N GLY A 132 -5.99 16.12 -8.49
CA GLY A 132 -5.59 16.72 -9.77
C GLY A 132 -4.53 17.81 -9.64
N ASN A 133 -3.86 17.90 -8.49
CA ASN A 133 -2.83 18.88 -8.21
C ASN A 133 -1.46 18.39 -8.70
N PHE A 134 -1.22 18.54 -10.00
CA PHE A 134 0.03 18.12 -10.64
C PHE A 134 1.27 18.77 -9.98
N ALA A 135 1.20 20.06 -9.68
CA ALA A 135 2.36 20.81 -9.16
C ALA A 135 2.79 20.31 -7.77
N GLU A 136 1.85 20.06 -6.86
CA GLU A 136 2.17 19.48 -5.55
C GLU A 136 2.62 18.02 -5.65
N LYS A 137 2.06 17.24 -6.58
CA LYS A 137 2.53 15.88 -6.84
C LYS A 137 4.00 15.86 -7.24
N VAL A 138 4.42 16.75 -8.14
CA VAL A 138 5.82 16.92 -8.55
C VAL A 138 6.69 17.33 -7.36
N ARG A 139 6.28 18.36 -6.60
CA ARG A 139 7.02 18.80 -5.40
C ARG A 139 7.25 17.68 -4.39
N TRP A 140 6.27 16.80 -4.18
CA TRP A 140 6.47 15.68 -3.28
C TRP A 140 7.44 14.63 -3.82
N ILE A 141 7.38 14.33 -5.11
CA ILE A 141 8.35 13.43 -5.75
C ILE A 141 9.78 13.99 -5.60
N GLU A 142 9.96 15.30 -5.81
CA GLU A 142 11.25 15.97 -5.63
C GLU A 142 11.76 15.90 -4.18
N ARG A 143 10.87 16.11 -3.19
CA ARG A 143 11.23 15.96 -1.78
C ARG A 143 11.61 14.52 -1.42
N VAL A 144 10.91 13.52 -1.95
CA VAL A 144 11.30 12.11 -1.80
C VAL A 144 12.66 11.86 -2.46
N SER A 145 12.87 12.38 -3.67
CA SER A 145 14.16 12.29 -4.36
C SER A 145 15.30 12.92 -3.54
N GLY A 146 15.02 14.03 -2.84
CA GLY A 146 16.00 14.73 -2.01
C GLY A 146 16.48 13.94 -0.79
N ILE A 147 15.69 12.98 -0.30
CA ILE A 147 16.06 12.14 0.84
C ILE A 147 16.75 10.83 0.45
N LEU A 148 16.68 10.43 -0.83
CA LEU A 148 17.28 9.17 -1.28
C LEU A 148 18.79 9.05 -1.00
N PRO A 149 19.62 10.10 -1.16
CA PRO A 149 21.03 10.01 -0.83
C PRO A 149 21.28 9.59 0.62
N GLN A 150 20.50 10.13 1.57
CA GLN A 150 20.62 9.81 2.99
C GLN A 150 20.21 8.37 3.31
N ILE A 151 19.26 7.82 2.56
CA ILE A 151 18.89 6.39 2.66
C ILE A 151 20.03 5.52 2.12
N LEU A 152 20.60 5.88 0.97
CA LEU A 152 21.66 5.11 0.31
C LEU A 152 23.00 5.19 1.05
N GLU A 153 23.30 6.31 1.71
CA GLU A 153 24.47 6.48 2.58
C GLU A 153 24.48 5.51 3.77
N ARG A 154 23.33 5.01 4.20
CA ARG A 154 23.25 3.93 5.21
C ARG A 154 23.71 2.57 4.67
N GLY A 155 23.88 2.44 3.35
CA GLY A 155 24.42 1.25 2.71
C GLY A 155 23.50 0.03 2.72
N PRO A 156 22.19 0.14 2.39
CA PRO A 156 21.36 -1.05 2.22
C PRO A 156 21.91 -1.96 1.13
N GLU A 157 21.96 -3.28 1.37
CA GLU A 157 22.47 -4.25 0.39
C GLU A 157 21.65 -4.25 -0.92
N VAL A 158 20.34 -4.04 -0.78
CA VAL A 158 19.38 -3.90 -1.88
C VAL A 158 18.45 -2.74 -1.59
N PHE A 159 18.30 -1.84 -2.56
CA PHE A 159 17.35 -0.74 -2.52
C PHE A 159 16.37 -0.88 -3.70
N ALA A 160 15.09 -0.59 -3.47
CA ALA A 160 14.10 -0.53 -4.53
C ALA A 160 13.08 0.58 -4.30
N ILE A 161 12.57 1.14 -5.38
CA ILE A 161 11.54 2.18 -5.37
C ILE A 161 10.54 1.98 -6.51
N THR A 162 9.26 2.18 -6.20
CA THR A 162 8.13 2.07 -7.14
C THR A 162 6.90 2.76 -6.56
N GLY A 163 5.86 2.95 -7.39
CA GLY A 163 4.49 3.10 -6.91
C GLY A 163 3.82 1.75 -6.68
N ASP A 164 2.78 1.72 -5.87
CA ASP A 164 1.84 0.59 -5.76
C ASP A 164 0.76 0.64 -6.85
N HIS A 165 0.41 1.85 -7.31
CA HIS A 165 -0.44 2.07 -8.48
C HIS A 165 -0.17 3.43 -9.16
N SER A 166 -0.77 3.63 -10.34
CA SER A 166 -0.72 4.88 -11.08
C SER A 166 -1.94 5.75 -10.77
N THR A 167 -1.72 6.98 -10.32
CA THR A 167 -2.78 7.98 -10.10
C THR A 167 -2.47 9.26 -10.89
N PRO A 168 -2.75 9.30 -12.20
CA PRO A 168 -2.44 10.47 -13.04
C PRO A 168 -3.25 11.68 -12.58
N ALA A 169 -2.59 12.83 -12.35
CA ALA A 169 -3.27 14.05 -11.90
C ALA A 169 -4.33 14.53 -12.91
N LEU A 170 -4.12 14.30 -14.20
CA LEU A 170 -5.12 14.59 -15.23
C LEU A 170 -6.37 13.72 -15.10
N TYR A 171 -6.22 12.47 -14.63
CA TYR A 171 -7.30 11.50 -14.52
C TYR A 171 -8.01 11.54 -13.16
N ARG A 172 -7.33 12.03 -12.10
CA ARG A 172 -7.88 12.23 -10.75
C ARG A 172 -8.42 10.96 -10.08
N ALA A 173 -7.92 9.81 -10.52
CA ALA A 173 -8.27 8.50 -9.99
C ALA A 173 -7.14 7.51 -10.27
N HIS A 174 -7.22 6.34 -9.64
CA HIS A 174 -6.33 5.23 -9.95
C HIS A 174 -6.54 4.78 -11.41
N SER A 175 -5.46 4.39 -12.07
CA SER A 175 -5.47 3.96 -13.46
C SER A 175 -4.68 2.66 -13.64
N TRP A 176 -4.89 2.00 -14.78
CA TRP A 176 -4.26 0.74 -15.16
C TRP A 176 -2.83 0.87 -15.70
N HIS A 177 -2.32 2.11 -15.80
CA HIS A 177 -0.98 2.35 -16.34
C HIS A 177 0.08 1.69 -15.45
N PRO A 178 1.11 1.04 -16.04
CA PRO A 178 2.19 0.45 -15.26
C PRO A 178 2.97 1.54 -14.52
N VAL A 179 3.53 1.17 -13.38
CA VAL A 179 4.35 2.04 -12.52
C VAL A 179 5.84 1.82 -12.81
N PRO A 180 6.68 2.86 -12.69
CA PRO A 180 8.13 2.70 -12.83
C PRO A 180 8.69 1.94 -11.62
N PHE A 181 9.63 1.03 -11.88
CA PHE A 181 10.31 0.22 -10.85
C PHE A 181 11.83 0.34 -11.04
N LEU A 182 12.53 0.61 -9.94
CA LEU A 182 13.99 0.64 -9.86
C LEU A 182 14.46 -0.30 -8.76
N LEU A 183 15.50 -1.08 -9.07
CA LEU A 183 16.21 -1.94 -8.13
C LEU A 183 17.70 -1.59 -8.24
N HIS A 184 18.33 -1.38 -7.09
CA HIS A 184 19.75 -1.08 -6.97
C HIS A 184 20.40 -2.06 -5.98
N SER A 185 21.47 -2.72 -6.42
CA SER A 185 22.30 -3.63 -5.62
C SER A 185 23.66 -3.80 -6.30
N LYS A 186 24.64 -4.36 -5.58
CA LYS A 186 25.95 -4.75 -6.15
C LYS A 186 25.87 -5.84 -7.23
N HIS A 187 24.74 -6.53 -7.34
CA HIS A 187 24.52 -7.63 -8.28
C HIS A 187 23.68 -7.21 -9.51
N CYS A 188 23.26 -5.95 -9.57
CA CYS A 188 22.60 -5.40 -10.76
C CYS A 188 23.58 -5.34 -11.94
N ARG A 189 23.07 -5.63 -13.14
CA ARG A 189 23.82 -5.44 -14.38
C ARG A 189 23.81 -3.96 -14.77
N HIS A 190 24.82 -3.55 -15.53
CA HIS A 190 24.83 -2.22 -16.15
C HIS A 190 23.60 -2.05 -17.04
N HIS A 191 22.83 -0.99 -16.80
CA HIS A 191 21.66 -0.65 -17.59
C HIS A 191 21.91 0.60 -18.46
N ARG A 192 21.09 0.79 -19.48
CA ARG A 192 21.21 1.91 -20.43
C ARG A 192 20.31 3.11 -20.14
N VAL A 193 19.46 3.02 -19.11
CA VAL A 193 18.52 4.09 -18.73
C VAL A 193 19.22 5.15 -17.87
N ALA A 194 18.88 6.42 -18.08
CA ALA A 194 19.59 7.55 -17.46
C ALA A 194 18.80 8.24 -16.32
N SER A 195 17.50 7.98 -16.20
CA SER A 195 16.66 8.60 -15.17
C SER A 195 15.47 7.72 -14.80
N PHE A 196 14.90 7.97 -13.61
CA PHE A 196 13.72 7.27 -13.10
C PHE A 196 12.45 8.00 -13.55
N THR A 197 11.93 7.61 -14.71
CA THR A 197 10.67 8.10 -15.29
C THR A 197 9.93 6.95 -15.96
N GLU A 198 8.63 7.08 -16.18
CA GLU A 198 7.82 6.06 -16.85
C GLU A 198 8.40 5.67 -18.21
N ARG A 199 8.84 6.66 -19.00
CA ARG A 199 9.42 6.43 -20.34
C ARG A 199 10.77 5.70 -20.28
N GLN A 200 11.61 6.04 -19.32
CA GLN A 200 12.92 5.40 -19.18
C GLN A 200 12.79 3.99 -18.63
N CYS A 201 11.96 3.79 -17.60
CA CYS A 201 11.69 2.48 -17.04
C CYS A 201 11.08 1.50 -18.05
N ALA A 202 10.29 1.99 -19.02
CA ALA A 202 9.78 1.17 -20.12
C ALA A 202 10.88 0.58 -21.03
N MET A 203 12.09 1.16 -21.02
CA MET A 203 13.26 0.68 -21.75
C MET A 203 14.26 -0.08 -20.86
N GLY A 204 13.93 -0.28 -19.58
CA GLY A 204 14.82 -0.95 -18.63
C GLY A 204 14.89 -2.46 -18.81
N ASP A 205 16.02 -3.05 -18.42
CA ASP A 205 16.31 -4.48 -18.63
C ASP A 205 15.39 -5.44 -17.85
N LEU A 206 14.68 -4.93 -16.84
CA LEU A 206 13.69 -5.70 -16.07
C LEU A 206 12.39 -5.93 -16.85
N GLY A 207 12.15 -5.17 -17.92
CA GLY A 207 10.92 -5.25 -18.70
C GLY A 207 9.67 -4.99 -17.86
N ARG A 208 8.58 -5.71 -18.19
CA ARG A 208 7.31 -5.62 -17.45
C ARG A 208 7.19 -6.78 -16.48
N LEU A 209 7.15 -6.44 -15.20
CA LEU A 209 7.04 -7.35 -14.07
C LEU A 209 5.71 -7.19 -13.33
N ARG A 210 5.25 -8.27 -12.70
CA ARG A 210 4.15 -8.26 -11.75
C ARG A 210 4.68 -7.91 -10.37
N ALA A 211 3.88 -7.22 -9.56
CA ALA A 211 4.28 -6.84 -8.19
C ALA A 211 4.68 -8.04 -7.31
N CYS A 212 4.07 -9.21 -7.52
CA CYS A 212 4.42 -10.43 -6.80
C CYS A 212 5.83 -10.97 -7.10
N GLU A 213 6.48 -10.48 -8.17
CA GLU A 213 7.82 -10.87 -8.59
C GLU A 213 8.91 -9.98 -7.94
N VAL A 214 8.52 -8.86 -7.31
CA VAL A 214 9.45 -7.93 -6.67
C VAL A 214 10.21 -8.58 -5.52
N MET A 215 9.51 -9.18 -4.54
CA MET A 215 10.17 -9.79 -3.37
C MET A 215 11.18 -10.88 -3.76
N PRO A 216 10.87 -11.85 -4.66
CA PRO A 216 11.87 -12.77 -5.17
C PRO A 216 13.09 -12.09 -5.79
N LEU A 217 12.92 -11.01 -6.55
CA LEU A 217 14.03 -10.26 -7.14
C LEU A 217 14.90 -9.57 -6.07
N LEU A 218 14.28 -8.99 -5.05
CA LEU A 218 15.02 -8.37 -3.93
C LEU A 218 15.83 -9.43 -3.17
N LEU A 219 15.23 -10.58 -2.85
CA LEU A 219 15.90 -11.68 -2.17
C LEU A 219 17.04 -12.28 -2.99
N ALA A 220 16.87 -12.39 -4.32
CA ALA A 220 17.92 -12.83 -5.22
C ALA A 220 19.13 -11.87 -5.18
N ASN A 221 18.86 -10.57 -5.22
CA ASN A 221 19.88 -9.53 -5.13
C ASN A 221 20.52 -9.42 -3.73
N ALA A 222 19.85 -9.90 -2.69
CA ALA A 222 20.41 -9.99 -1.35
C ALA A 222 21.13 -11.33 -1.08
N GLY A 223 21.13 -12.27 -2.04
CA GLY A 223 21.69 -13.61 -1.84
C GLY A 223 20.91 -14.47 -0.83
N LYS A 224 19.64 -14.14 -0.57
CA LYS A 224 18.79 -14.79 0.45
C LYS A 224 17.84 -15.86 -0.10
N LEU A 225 18.03 -16.30 -1.35
CA LEU A 225 17.26 -17.41 -1.94
C LEU A 225 17.99 -18.75 -1.77
N LYS A 226 17.23 -19.79 -1.44
CA LYS A 226 17.69 -21.18 -1.50
C LYS A 226 17.45 -21.74 -2.89
N LYS A 227 18.43 -22.50 -3.40
CA LYS A 227 18.27 -23.25 -4.65
C LYS A 227 17.18 -24.32 -4.48
N PHE A 228 16.29 -24.44 -5.46
CA PHE A 228 15.26 -25.46 -5.49
C PHE A 228 15.70 -26.61 -6.41
N GLY A 229 16.03 -27.75 -5.81
CA GLY A 229 16.58 -28.92 -6.51
C GLY A 229 18.06 -28.76 -6.86
N ALA A 230 18.82 -29.82 -6.57
CA ALA A 230 20.30 -29.97 -6.68
C ALA A 230 21.15 -29.25 -5.63
#